data_AF-A0A958V990-F1
#
_entry.id   AF-A0A958V990-F1
#
_cell.length_a   1.000
_cell.length_b   1.000
_cell.length_c   1.000
_cell.angle_alpha   90.00
_cell.angle_beta   90.00
_cell.angle_gamma   90.00
#
_symmetry.space_group_name_H-M   'P 1'
#
loop_
_entity.id
_entity.type
_entity.pdbx_description
1 polymer ?
#
loop_
_entity_poly.entity_id
_entity_poly.type
_entity_poly.pdbx_seq_one_letter_code
_entity_poly.pdbx_strand_id
1 'polypeptide(L)'
;MSKNRNKTIAGNMIITAIIMSFSMLMSSTSFANDGQKLFETNCSACHKVTDQRGVGPGLAGITEKREKEWLLKWITNSGELIASGDEDAISIFEEYSKSPMPAFPQLSEGEITSIIDYLGSAKEEVASNDAGGTGVATGGGAADGKEFKLTDKEKSWAFWTFIIIIAVSAYILFFARKVKRISEENGIYPEPHAKKEHLMTFIAFLLIAGGLVHGVMFALENNIGLTKLLFFGVLPYVALAIFILGSIFRYTRKGYKVSSLSSQFLEGKKLFWGSQPFHWGLLVLFFGHLIAFLIPSAVIAWNGHPVRLLILEVASFSFALLALLGLVLLIKRRLSTGTLLVVTNKMDLVVYSILLTQIVSGIGVAYFVRWGSSWFAAVLTPYLRSIFSFDPDLGAVMQAPVLIQIHIISAFVLIALIPFTRFMHFLVAPIDYVWRRYQVVIWNWNRSTIRKTTRYNVGRKPRNH
;
A
#
# COMPACT_ATOMS: atom_id res chain seq x y z
N MET A 1 -41.97 23.81 3.45
CA MET A 1 -41.36 22.50 3.77
C MET A 1 -41.20 21.52 2.58
N SER A 2 -41.69 21.78 1.36
CA SER A 2 -41.54 20.82 0.24
C SER A 2 -40.22 20.93 -0.56
N LYS A 3 -39.60 22.12 -0.63
CA LYS A 3 -38.37 22.35 -1.43
C LYS A 3 -37.12 21.59 -0.94
N ASN A 4 -37.06 21.23 0.35
CA ASN A 4 -35.96 20.45 0.92
C ASN A 4 -36.13 18.93 0.73
N ARG A 5 -37.37 18.43 0.56
CA ARG A 5 -37.64 17.00 0.40
C ARG A 5 -37.19 16.50 -0.98
N ASN A 6 -37.35 17.33 -2.02
CA ASN A 6 -36.94 17.01 -3.40
C ASN A 6 -35.41 16.99 -3.60
N LYS A 7 -34.63 17.78 -2.83
CA LYS A 7 -33.16 17.75 -2.88
C LYS A 7 -32.56 16.47 -2.28
N THR A 8 -33.17 15.93 -1.23
CA THR A 8 -32.77 14.64 -0.63
C THR A 8 -33.10 13.43 -1.50
N ILE A 9 -34.21 13.48 -2.26
CA ILE A 9 -34.60 12.39 -3.16
C ILE A 9 -33.72 12.39 -4.42
N ALA A 10 -33.44 13.56 -5.00
CA ALA A 10 -32.51 13.69 -6.14
C ALA A 10 -31.07 13.28 -5.76
N GLY A 11 -30.60 13.63 -4.55
CA GLY A 11 -29.28 13.23 -4.06
C GLY A 11 -29.15 11.71 -3.85
N ASN A 12 -30.20 11.06 -3.34
CA ASN A 12 -30.18 9.60 -3.17
C ASN A 12 -30.29 8.84 -4.50
N MET A 13 -31.03 9.37 -5.49
CA MET A 13 -31.11 8.75 -6.84
C MET A 13 -29.79 8.83 -7.62
N ILE A 14 -29.02 9.89 -7.44
CA ILE A 14 -27.68 10.02 -8.05
C ILE A 14 -26.68 9.07 -7.36
N ILE A 15 -26.79 8.89 -6.05
CA ILE A 15 -25.94 7.93 -5.30
C ILE A 15 -26.25 6.48 -5.70
N THR A 16 -27.52 6.10 -5.88
CA THR A 16 -27.87 4.76 -6.38
C THR A 16 -27.51 4.56 -7.85
N ALA A 17 -27.63 5.59 -8.70
CA ALA A 17 -27.20 5.51 -10.10
C ALA A 17 -25.67 5.35 -10.25
N ILE A 18 -24.87 6.01 -9.39
CA ILE A 18 -23.40 5.87 -9.40
C ILE A 18 -22.96 4.50 -8.87
N ILE A 19 -23.68 3.93 -7.89
CA ILE A 19 -23.42 2.57 -7.38
C ILE A 19 -23.81 1.50 -8.43
N MET A 20 -24.90 1.71 -9.19
CA MET A 20 -25.31 0.80 -10.28
C MET A 20 -24.41 0.91 -11.52
N SER A 21 -23.96 2.12 -11.89
CA SER A 21 -23.00 2.31 -12.99
C SER A 21 -21.59 1.81 -12.66
N PHE A 22 -21.19 1.78 -11.39
CA PHE A 22 -19.93 1.17 -10.95
C PHE A 22 -19.99 -0.37 -10.93
N SER A 23 -21.17 -0.97 -10.70
CA SER A 23 -21.37 -2.42 -10.82
C SER A 23 -21.47 -2.92 -12.28
N MET A 24 -21.86 -2.06 -13.23
CA MET A 24 -22.12 -2.49 -14.63
C MET A 24 -20.89 -2.40 -15.56
N LEU A 25 -19.75 -1.87 -15.08
CA LEU A 25 -18.48 -1.85 -15.81
C LEU A 25 -17.55 -3.06 -15.50
N MET A 26 -18.00 -4.01 -14.68
CA MET A 26 -17.24 -5.22 -14.29
C MET A 26 -17.72 -6.50 -14.98
N SER A 27 -18.37 -6.41 -16.14
CA SER A 27 -18.79 -7.60 -16.87
C SER A 27 -18.60 -7.41 -18.36
N SER A 28 -17.37 -7.65 -18.80
CA SER A 28 -16.99 -8.12 -20.14
C SER A 28 -15.53 -8.57 -20.10
N THR A 29 -15.22 -9.62 -19.36
CA THR A 29 -14.06 -10.45 -19.69
C THR A 29 -14.60 -11.76 -20.21
N SER A 30 -14.59 -11.91 -21.52
CA SER A 30 -14.72 -13.22 -22.16
C SER A 30 -13.71 -14.16 -21.52
N PHE A 31 -14.17 -15.31 -21.04
CA PHE A 31 -13.29 -16.42 -20.65
C PHE A 31 -12.70 -17.02 -21.94
N ALA A 32 -11.62 -16.40 -22.42
CA ALA A 32 -10.63 -17.14 -23.18
C ALA A 32 -9.69 -17.77 -22.13
N ASN A 33 -9.59 -19.10 -22.13
CA ASN A 33 -8.67 -19.87 -21.28
C ASN A 33 -7.24 -19.61 -21.74
N ASP A 34 -6.72 -18.44 -21.39
CA ASP A 34 -5.34 -18.07 -21.63
C ASP A 34 -4.48 -18.72 -20.54
N GLY A 35 -3.79 -19.80 -20.91
CA GLY A 35 -2.89 -20.55 -20.03
C GLY A 35 -1.82 -19.68 -19.39
N GLN A 36 -1.36 -18.64 -20.10
CA GLN A 36 -0.42 -17.66 -19.58
C GLN A 36 -1.03 -16.88 -18.41
N LYS A 37 -2.25 -16.36 -18.58
CA LYS A 37 -2.94 -15.58 -17.55
C LYS A 37 -3.25 -16.42 -16.32
N LEU A 38 -3.62 -17.68 -16.52
CA LEU A 38 -3.85 -18.63 -15.43
C LEU A 38 -2.55 -18.93 -14.66
N PHE A 39 -1.44 -19.10 -15.37
CA PHE A 39 -0.10 -19.27 -14.79
C PHE A 39 0.34 -18.02 -14.01
N GLU A 40 0.20 -16.84 -14.61
CA GLU A 40 0.53 -15.56 -13.99
C GLU A 40 -0.26 -15.34 -12.70
N THR A 41 -1.54 -15.70 -12.69
CA THR A 41 -2.42 -15.49 -11.54
C THR A 41 -2.15 -16.47 -10.39
N ASN A 42 -1.87 -17.74 -10.70
CA ASN A 42 -1.89 -18.80 -9.69
C ASN A 42 -0.51 -19.41 -9.39
N CYS A 43 0.46 -19.30 -10.29
CA CYS A 43 1.72 -20.05 -10.23
C CYS A 43 2.97 -19.15 -10.19
N SER A 44 2.92 -17.96 -10.80
CA SER A 44 4.08 -17.05 -10.94
C SER A 44 4.64 -16.51 -9.62
N ALA A 45 3.85 -16.57 -8.55
CA ALA A 45 4.28 -16.18 -7.21
C ALA A 45 5.39 -17.08 -6.66
N CYS A 46 5.44 -18.35 -7.07
CA CYS A 46 6.39 -19.34 -6.58
C CYS A 46 7.30 -19.91 -7.67
N HIS A 47 6.84 -19.96 -8.92
CA HIS A 47 7.55 -20.55 -10.05
C HIS A 47 7.91 -19.54 -11.13
N LYS A 48 8.98 -19.82 -11.86
CA LYS A 48 9.35 -19.14 -13.11
C LYS A 48 9.21 -20.12 -14.27
N VAL A 49 8.90 -19.59 -15.45
CA VAL A 49 8.83 -20.38 -16.71
C VAL A 49 10.23 -20.79 -17.19
N THR A 50 11.26 -20.14 -16.66
CA THR A 50 12.68 -20.47 -16.89
C THR A 50 13.17 -21.59 -15.96
N ASP A 51 14.43 -21.97 -16.09
CA ASP A 51 15.13 -22.93 -15.23
C ASP A 51 15.49 -22.34 -13.84
N GLN A 52 15.26 -21.04 -13.64
CA GLN A 52 15.61 -20.34 -12.42
C GLN A 52 14.78 -20.81 -11.22
N ARG A 53 15.48 -21.19 -10.15
CA ARG A 53 14.89 -21.59 -8.87
C ARG A 53 14.36 -20.38 -8.10
N GLY A 54 13.13 -20.46 -7.62
CA GLY A 54 12.50 -19.48 -6.73
C GLY A 54 12.08 -20.11 -5.40
N VAL A 55 10.83 -19.90 -5.00
CA VAL A 55 10.20 -20.63 -3.88
C VAL A 55 9.98 -22.09 -4.28
N GLY A 56 9.60 -22.34 -5.54
CA GLY A 56 9.56 -23.66 -6.17
C GLY A 56 10.65 -23.83 -7.25
N PRO A 57 10.75 -25.02 -7.86
CA PRO A 57 11.61 -25.27 -9.02
C PRO A 57 11.29 -24.37 -10.21
N GLY A 58 12.30 -24.08 -11.03
CA GLY A 58 12.10 -23.52 -12.37
C GLY A 58 11.41 -24.53 -13.28
N LEU A 59 10.45 -24.08 -14.09
CA LEU A 59 9.57 -24.94 -14.88
C LEU A 59 9.99 -25.11 -16.34
N ALA A 60 11.19 -24.64 -16.72
CA ALA A 60 11.70 -24.85 -18.07
C ALA A 60 11.73 -26.33 -18.46
N GLY A 61 11.02 -26.66 -19.54
CA GLY A 61 10.95 -28.02 -20.09
C GLY A 61 10.24 -29.04 -19.17
N ILE A 62 9.42 -28.59 -18.22
CA ILE A 62 8.75 -29.51 -17.28
C ILE A 62 7.83 -30.52 -17.98
N THR A 63 7.22 -30.13 -19.10
CA THR A 63 6.35 -30.96 -19.94
C THR A 63 7.08 -32.09 -20.67
N GLU A 64 8.42 -32.04 -20.74
CA GLU A 64 9.25 -33.12 -21.30
C GLU A 64 9.81 -34.03 -20.20
N LYS A 65 9.88 -33.53 -18.96
CA LYS A 65 10.40 -34.25 -17.81
C LYS A 65 9.35 -35.11 -17.11
N ARG A 66 8.06 -34.75 -17.24
CA ARG A 66 6.96 -35.41 -16.55
C ARG A 66 5.73 -35.52 -17.44
N GLU A 67 5.02 -36.63 -17.31
CA GLU A 67 3.77 -36.86 -18.03
C GLU A 67 2.68 -35.87 -17.60
N LYS A 68 1.85 -35.45 -18.57
CA LYS A 68 0.77 -34.48 -18.36
C LYS A 68 -0.21 -34.90 -17.27
N GLU A 69 -0.51 -36.19 -17.18
CA GLU A 69 -1.42 -36.76 -16.17
C GLU A 69 -0.85 -36.67 -14.75
N TRP A 70 0.46 -36.87 -14.60
CA TRP A 70 1.14 -36.72 -13.32
C TRP A 70 1.17 -35.24 -12.89
N LEU A 71 1.49 -34.33 -13.82
CA LEU A 71 1.47 -32.88 -13.57
C LEU A 71 0.08 -32.41 -13.16
N LEU A 72 -0.98 -32.97 -13.75
CA LEU A 72 -2.35 -32.63 -13.41
C LEU A 72 -2.69 -33.01 -11.95
N LYS A 73 -2.29 -34.20 -11.51
CA LYS A 73 -2.46 -34.65 -10.11
C LYS A 73 -1.63 -33.81 -9.13
N TRP A 74 -0.38 -33.52 -9.49
CA TRP A 74 0.52 -32.70 -8.67
C TRP A 74 0.01 -31.26 -8.49
N ILE A 75 -0.40 -30.60 -9.58
CA ILE A 75 -0.92 -29.23 -9.55
C ILE A 75 -2.27 -29.17 -8.82
N THR A 76 -3.12 -30.19 -8.96
CA THR A 76 -4.40 -30.24 -8.24
C THR A 76 -4.17 -30.33 -6.73
N ASN A 77 -3.37 -31.30 -6.29
CA ASN A 77 -3.09 -31.52 -4.88
C ASN A 77 -1.79 -32.32 -4.65
N SER A 78 -0.65 -31.64 -4.65
CA SER A 78 0.66 -32.26 -4.36
C SER A 78 0.70 -32.98 -3.00
N GLY A 79 0.00 -32.48 -1.99
CA GLY A 79 -0.03 -33.08 -0.65
C GLY A 79 -0.70 -34.46 -0.62
N GLU A 80 -1.73 -34.67 -1.45
CA GLU A 80 -2.38 -35.97 -1.59
C GLU A 80 -1.50 -36.96 -2.39
N LEU A 81 -0.78 -36.47 -3.39
CA LEU A 81 0.17 -37.29 -4.14
C LEU A 81 1.34 -37.75 -3.23
N ILE A 82 1.87 -36.87 -2.39
CA ILE A 82 2.87 -37.21 -1.37
C ILE A 82 2.30 -38.21 -0.36
N ALA A 83 1.07 -37.99 0.13
CA ALA A 83 0.42 -38.90 1.07
C ALA A 83 0.09 -40.27 0.47
N SER A 84 -0.09 -40.36 -0.85
CA SER A 84 -0.31 -41.61 -1.57
C SER A 84 0.93 -42.52 -1.65
N GLY A 85 2.10 -42.01 -1.27
CA GLY A 85 3.35 -42.76 -1.30
C GLY A 85 4.11 -42.68 -2.63
N ASP A 86 3.81 -41.70 -3.49
CA ASP A 86 4.54 -41.48 -4.73
C ASP A 86 5.99 -41.06 -4.43
N GLU A 87 6.96 -41.89 -4.83
CA GLU A 87 8.38 -41.72 -4.48
C GLU A 87 8.98 -40.43 -5.07
N ASP A 88 8.52 -40.03 -6.25
CA ASP A 88 8.95 -38.81 -6.92
C ASP A 88 8.40 -37.55 -6.24
N ALA A 89 7.13 -37.57 -5.85
CA ALA A 89 6.48 -36.52 -5.09
C ALA A 89 7.18 -36.28 -3.73
N ILE A 90 7.55 -37.35 -3.04
CA ILE A 90 8.28 -37.31 -1.77
C ILE A 90 9.69 -36.75 -1.97
N SER A 91 10.42 -37.25 -2.99
CA SER A 91 11.76 -36.78 -3.35
C SER A 91 11.79 -35.27 -3.61
N ILE A 92 10.86 -34.77 -4.44
CA ILE A 92 10.74 -33.33 -4.74
C ILE A 92 10.40 -32.55 -3.46
N PHE A 93 9.50 -33.06 -2.63
CA PHE A 93 9.15 -32.39 -1.39
C PHE A 93 10.35 -32.27 -0.43
N GLU A 94 11.20 -33.28 -0.36
CA GLU A 94 12.42 -33.26 0.46
C GLU A 94 13.51 -32.33 -0.11
N GLU A 95 13.71 -32.33 -1.44
CA GLU A 95 14.69 -31.49 -2.13
C GLU A 95 14.36 -29.98 -2.01
N TYR A 96 13.07 -29.65 -2.01
CA TYR A 96 12.59 -28.26 -1.94
C TYR A 96 12.20 -27.83 -0.52
N SER A 97 13.02 -28.25 0.47
CA SER A 97 12.97 -27.79 1.86
C SER A 97 11.66 -28.08 2.60
N LYS A 98 10.90 -29.10 2.16
CA LYS A 98 9.60 -29.48 2.74
C LYS A 98 8.59 -28.34 2.75
N SER A 99 8.73 -27.40 1.80
CA SER A 99 7.77 -26.31 1.62
C SER A 99 6.55 -26.86 0.89
N PRO A 100 5.35 -26.85 1.48
CA PRO A 100 4.16 -27.40 0.82
C PRO A 100 3.72 -26.50 -0.34
N MET A 101 3.52 -27.09 -1.52
CA MET A 101 2.80 -26.44 -2.60
C MET A 101 1.30 -26.46 -2.27
N PRO A 102 0.61 -25.31 -2.22
CA PRO A 102 -0.81 -25.28 -1.89
C PRO A 102 -1.64 -26.06 -2.91
N ALA A 103 -2.72 -26.69 -2.48
CA ALA A 103 -3.68 -27.33 -3.39
C ALA A 103 -4.48 -26.26 -4.14
N PHE A 104 -4.88 -26.56 -5.38
CA PHE A 104 -5.63 -25.66 -6.25
C PHE A 104 -7.03 -26.22 -6.59
N PRO A 105 -7.89 -26.55 -5.60
CA PRO A 105 -9.22 -27.11 -5.85
C PRO A 105 -10.16 -26.17 -6.62
N GLN A 106 -9.80 -24.90 -6.72
CA GLN A 106 -10.53 -23.89 -7.49
C GLN A 106 -10.26 -23.94 -8.99
N LEU A 107 -9.19 -24.60 -9.44
CA LEU A 107 -8.87 -24.74 -10.87
C LEU A 107 -9.51 -26.02 -11.40
N SER A 108 -10.25 -25.90 -12.50
CA SER A 108 -10.76 -27.05 -13.23
C SER A 108 -9.63 -27.78 -13.98
N GLU A 109 -9.87 -29.05 -14.31
CA GLU A 109 -8.93 -29.87 -15.09
C GLU A 109 -8.55 -29.20 -16.42
N GLY A 110 -9.52 -28.54 -17.07
CA GLY A 110 -9.29 -27.78 -18.31
C GLY A 110 -8.41 -26.55 -18.11
N GLU A 111 -8.55 -25.82 -17.01
CA GLU A 111 -7.69 -24.67 -16.69
C GLU A 111 -6.26 -25.09 -16.36
N ILE A 112 -6.09 -26.17 -15.60
CA ILE A 112 -4.76 -26.75 -15.31
C ILE A 112 -4.11 -27.21 -16.60
N THR A 113 -4.88 -27.85 -17.49
CA THR A 113 -4.41 -28.26 -18.81
C THR A 113 -3.92 -27.06 -19.64
N SER A 114 -4.66 -25.96 -19.68
CA SER A 114 -4.23 -24.74 -20.37
C SER A 114 -2.92 -24.16 -19.79
N ILE A 115 -2.70 -24.24 -18.47
CA ILE A 115 -1.43 -23.86 -17.85
C ILE A 115 -0.29 -24.77 -18.30
N ILE A 116 -0.50 -26.09 -18.32
CA ILE A 116 0.52 -27.07 -18.76
C ILE A 116 0.86 -26.85 -20.24
N ASP A 117 -0.14 -26.61 -21.08
CA ASP A 117 0.05 -26.37 -22.51
C ASP A 117 0.84 -25.06 -22.75
N TYR A 118 0.58 -24.01 -21.96
CA TYR A 118 1.39 -22.77 -21.97
C TYR A 118 2.84 -23.02 -21.59
N LEU A 119 3.11 -23.83 -20.56
CA LEU A 119 4.48 -24.19 -20.16
C LEU A 119 5.21 -25.00 -21.25
N GLY A 120 4.47 -25.80 -22.03
CA GLY A 120 5.00 -26.48 -23.20
C GLY A 120 5.39 -25.52 -24.32
N SER A 121 4.51 -24.56 -24.66
CA SER A 121 4.77 -23.59 -25.73
C SER A 121 5.81 -22.53 -25.37
N ALA A 122 5.93 -22.16 -24.08
CA ALA A 122 6.90 -21.15 -23.64
C ALA A 122 8.37 -21.56 -23.81
N LYS A 123 8.65 -22.86 -24.03
CA LYS A 123 9.97 -23.35 -24.45
C LYS A 123 10.37 -22.82 -25.83
N GLU A 124 9.42 -22.64 -26.75
CA GLU A 124 9.70 -22.26 -28.14
C GLU A 124 10.19 -20.81 -28.24
N GLU A 125 9.72 -19.90 -27.38
CA GLU A 125 10.21 -18.51 -27.31
C GLU A 125 11.58 -18.36 -26.62
N VAL A 126 11.95 -19.29 -25.74
CA VAL A 126 13.28 -19.29 -25.09
C VAL A 126 14.33 -19.91 -26.02
N ALA A 127 13.96 -20.90 -26.83
CA ALA A 127 14.84 -21.54 -27.80
C ALA A 127 15.17 -20.67 -29.03
N SER A 128 14.34 -19.68 -29.38
CA SER A 128 14.57 -18.82 -30.54
C SER A 128 15.61 -17.71 -30.32
N ASN A 129 16.04 -17.47 -29.07
CA ASN A 129 16.98 -16.39 -28.72
C ASN A 129 18.44 -16.84 -28.61
N ASP A 130 18.75 -18.12 -28.84
CA ASP A 130 20.09 -18.70 -28.63
C ASP A 130 20.77 -19.19 -29.93
N ALA A 131 20.33 -18.69 -31.08
CA ALA A 131 20.97 -18.94 -32.37
C ALA A 131 21.83 -17.75 -32.81
N GLY A 132 23.01 -17.59 -32.20
CA GLY A 132 24.02 -16.68 -32.73
C GLY A 132 25.22 -16.41 -31.83
N GLY A 133 26.31 -17.17 -32.00
CA GLY A 133 27.67 -16.70 -31.69
C GLY A 133 28.47 -17.54 -30.69
N THR A 134 29.28 -18.45 -31.23
CA THR A 134 30.33 -19.26 -30.62
C THR A 134 31.39 -18.49 -29.82
N GLY A 135 31.83 -19.06 -28.69
CA GLY A 135 33.08 -18.70 -28.00
C GLY A 135 33.27 -19.40 -26.64
N VAL A 136 34.07 -20.48 -26.62
CA VAL A 136 34.42 -21.30 -25.46
C VAL A 136 35.40 -20.56 -24.52
N ALA A 137 35.17 -20.57 -23.20
CA ALA A 137 36.19 -20.81 -22.16
C ALA A 137 35.61 -20.93 -20.73
N THR A 138 35.85 -22.10 -20.14
CA THR A 138 36.01 -22.52 -18.74
C THR A 138 36.14 -21.48 -17.61
N GLY A 139 35.56 -21.80 -16.45
CA GLY A 139 36.02 -21.34 -15.12
C GLY A 139 34.88 -21.12 -14.11
N GLY A 140 34.92 -21.84 -12.98
CA GLY A 140 33.85 -21.83 -11.98
C GLY A 140 33.82 -20.62 -11.04
N GLY A 141 32.68 -20.52 -10.33
CA GLY A 141 32.55 -19.91 -9.01
C GLY A 141 32.64 -18.38 -8.91
N ALA A 142 31.48 -17.70 -8.90
CA ALA A 142 31.12 -16.61 -7.99
C ALA A 142 29.81 -15.97 -8.46
N ALA A 143 29.05 -15.43 -7.50
CA ALA A 143 27.84 -14.66 -7.74
C ALA A 143 28.06 -13.57 -8.80
N ASP A 144 27.25 -13.59 -9.86
CA ASP A 144 27.05 -12.41 -10.71
C ASP A 144 25.64 -11.90 -10.46
N GLY A 145 25.55 -10.97 -9.52
CA GLY A 145 24.44 -10.04 -9.50
C GLY A 145 24.53 -9.24 -10.79
N LYS A 146 23.58 -9.45 -11.72
CA LYS A 146 23.36 -8.47 -12.79
C LYS A 146 22.85 -7.20 -12.12
N GLU A 147 23.80 -6.37 -11.73
CA GLU A 147 23.64 -4.96 -11.41
C GLU A 147 22.80 -4.35 -12.54
N PHE A 148 21.57 -3.94 -12.24
CA PHE A 148 20.71 -3.20 -13.17
C PHE A 148 21.38 -1.85 -13.44
N LYS A 149 22.31 -1.81 -14.40
CA LYS A 149 22.91 -0.58 -14.89
C LYS A 149 21.95 0.07 -15.87
N LEU A 150 21.29 1.13 -15.40
CA LEU A 150 20.63 2.10 -16.28
C LEU A 150 21.60 2.52 -17.39
N THR A 151 21.15 2.48 -18.64
CA THR A 151 21.91 3.07 -19.76
C THR A 151 22.11 4.57 -19.52
N ASP A 152 23.18 5.19 -20.03
CA ASP A 152 23.43 6.63 -19.80
C ASP A 152 22.32 7.51 -20.38
N LYS A 153 21.65 7.02 -21.42
CA LYS A 153 20.42 7.61 -21.95
C LYS A 153 19.30 7.56 -20.91
N GLU A 154 19.17 6.45 -20.18
CA GLU A 154 18.19 6.24 -19.12
C GLU A 154 18.45 7.06 -17.84
N LYS A 155 19.71 7.29 -17.48
CA LYS A 155 20.04 8.20 -16.37
C LYS A 155 19.71 9.65 -16.72
N SER A 156 19.90 10.03 -17.99
CA SER A 156 19.66 11.38 -18.48
C SER A 156 18.18 11.76 -18.47
N TRP A 157 17.27 10.96 -19.04
CA TRP A 157 15.84 11.34 -19.04
C TRP A 157 15.23 11.28 -17.63
N ALA A 158 15.68 10.38 -16.73
CA ALA A 158 15.22 10.32 -15.34
C ALA A 158 15.59 11.61 -14.58
N PHE A 159 16.81 12.10 -14.79
CA PHE A 159 17.28 13.37 -14.24
C PHE A 159 16.49 14.57 -14.80
N TRP A 160 16.28 14.62 -16.12
CA TRP A 160 15.54 15.71 -16.77
C TRP A 160 14.04 15.72 -16.43
N THR A 161 13.41 14.55 -16.31
CA THR A 161 12.00 14.46 -15.88
C THR A 161 11.83 14.94 -14.44
N PHE A 162 12.75 14.62 -13.53
CA PHE A 162 12.76 15.14 -12.16
C PHE A 162 12.93 16.67 -12.10
N ILE A 163 13.84 17.23 -12.91
CA ILE A 163 14.04 18.69 -13.04
C ILE A 163 12.77 19.37 -13.59
N ILE A 164 12.11 18.79 -14.60
CA ILE A 164 10.88 19.32 -15.19
C ILE A 164 9.73 19.30 -14.17
N ILE A 165 9.57 18.22 -13.40
CA ILE A 165 8.55 18.15 -12.34
C ILE A 165 8.78 19.24 -11.29
N ILE A 166 10.04 19.48 -10.88
CA ILE A 166 10.38 20.55 -9.94
C ILE A 166 10.10 21.93 -10.55
N ALA A 167 10.48 22.15 -11.81
CA ALA A 167 10.26 23.42 -12.50
C ALA A 167 8.77 23.73 -12.70
N VAL A 168 7.98 22.74 -13.11
CA VAL A 168 6.51 22.85 -13.26
C VAL A 168 5.86 23.08 -11.90
N SER A 169 6.27 22.36 -10.86
CA SER A 169 5.75 22.56 -9.49
C SER A 169 6.09 23.96 -8.96
N ALA A 170 7.30 24.44 -9.21
CA ALA A 170 7.73 25.79 -8.85
C ALA A 170 6.97 26.86 -9.65
N TYR A 171 6.71 26.63 -10.94
CA TYR A 171 5.92 27.50 -11.79
C TYR A 171 4.46 27.58 -11.33
N ILE A 172 3.82 26.45 -11.01
CA ILE A 172 2.46 26.41 -10.46
C ILE A 172 2.39 27.19 -9.15
N LEU A 173 3.39 27.03 -8.26
CA LEU A 173 3.46 27.80 -7.01
C LEU A 173 3.69 29.30 -7.26
N PHE A 174 4.55 29.66 -8.21
CA PHE A 174 4.77 31.03 -8.62
C PHE A 174 3.50 31.66 -9.19
N PHE A 175 2.80 30.95 -10.08
CA PHE A 175 1.56 31.39 -10.69
C PHE A 175 0.45 31.53 -9.64
N ALA A 176 0.28 30.56 -8.75
CA ALA A 176 -0.67 30.65 -7.64
C ALA A 176 -0.40 31.86 -6.73
N ARG A 177 0.89 32.15 -6.45
CA ARG A 177 1.30 33.35 -5.70
C ARG A 177 1.03 34.63 -6.49
N LYS A 178 1.28 34.64 -7.80
CA LYS A 178 1.04 35.78 -8.69
C LYS A 178 -0.46 36.10 -8.79
N VAL A 179 -1.30 35.08 -8.98
CA VAL A 179 -2.77 35.22 -8.98
C VAL A 179 -3.27 35.73 -7.63
N LYS A 180 -2.74 35.23 -6.51
CA LYS A 180 -3.08 35.73 -5.18
C LYS A 180 -2.72 37.21 -5.02
N ARG A 181 -1.52 37.61 -5.46
CA ARG A 181 -1.05 39.00 -5.43
C ARG A 181 -1.93 39.91 -6.30
N ILE A 182 -2.24 39.50 -7.52
CA ILE A 182 -3.12 40.26 -8.44
C ILE A 182 -4.55 40.35 -7.88
N SER A 183 -5.06 39.30 -7.24
CA SER A 183 -6.36 39.31 -6.56
C SER A 183 -6.37 40.32 -5.41
N GLU A 184 -5.31 40.36 -4.60
CA GLU A 184 -5.14 41.32 -3.50
C GLU A 184 -4.99 42.76 -4.02
N GLU A 185 -4.20 42.99 -5.08
CA GLU A 185 -4.01 44.29 -5.74
C GLU A 185 -5.31 44.83 -6.37
N ASN A 186 -6.16 43.95 -6.92
CA ASN A 186 -7.46 44.32 -7.50
C ASN A 186 -8.59 44.43 -6.47
N GLY A 187 -8.28 44.37 -5.16
CA GLY A 187 -9.27 44.43 -4.09
C GLY A 187 -10.26 43.26 -4.06
N ILE A 188 -9.97 42.18 -4.80
CA ILE A 188 -10.74 40.93 -4.80
C ILE A 188 -10.28 40.12 -3.60
N TYR A 189 -10.79 40.46 -2.43
CA TYR A 189 -10.59 39.68 -1.22
C TYR A 189 -11.55 38.49 -1.22
N PRO A 190 -11.09 37.28 -0.84
CA PRO A 190 -11.99 36.17 -0.65
C PRO A 190 -13.01 36.55 0.44
N GLU A 191 -14.28 36.61 0.04
CA GLU A 191 -15.45 36.77 0.91
C GLU A 191 -15.26 35.99 2.23
N PRO A 192 -15.13 36.67 3.39
CA PRO A 192 -14.76 36.03 4.66
C PRO A 192 -15.79 35.00 5.14
N HIS A 193 -17.00 35.04 4.59
CA HIS A 193 -18.11 34.14 4.91
C HIS A 193 -18.66 33.36 3.71
N ALA A 194 -17.96 33.35 2.56
CA ALA A 194 -18.40 32.53 1.44
C ALA A 194 -18.52 31.07 1.88
N LYS A 195 -19.71 30.50 1.64
CA LYS A 195 -20.02 29.12 2.01
C LYS A 195 -19.12 28.20 1.19
N LYS A 196 -18.07 27.67 1.84
CA LYS A 196 -17.13 26.75 1.18
C LYS A 196 -17.87 25.49 0.74
N GLU A 197 -17.92 25.24 -0.56
CA GLU A 197 -18.48 24.02 -1.14
C GLU A 197 -17.49 22.85 -1.00
N HIS A 198 -17.26 22.42 0.23
CA HIS A 198 -16.35 21.31 0.54
C HIS A 198 -16.76 20.00 -0.14
N LEU A 199 -18.05 19.80 -0.42
CA LEU A 199 -18.54 18.64 -1.16
C LEU A 199 -18.02 18.63 -2.61
N MET A 200 -18.18 19.72 -3.36
CA MET A 200 -17.68 19.83 -4.73
C MET A 200 -16.15 19.75 -4.77
N THR A 201 -15.48 20.36 -3.79
CA THR A 201 -14.02 20.26 -3.64
C THR A 201 -13.59 18.81 -3.39
N PHE A 202 -14.33 18.07 -2.55
CA PHE A 202 -14.04 16.66 -2.29
C PHE A 202 -14.28 15.78 -3.52
N ILE A 203 -15.39 16.00 -4.25
CA ILE A 203 -15.67 15.29 -5.51
C ILE A 203 -14.55 15.56 -6.53
N ALA A 204 -14.10 16.80 -6.66
CA ALA A 204 -12.97 17.14 -7.53
C ALA A 204 -11.69 16.37 -7.14
N PHE A 205 -11.37 16.27 -5.84
CA PHE A 205 -10.23 15.46 -5.39
C PHE A 205 -10.41 13.97 -5.64
N LEU A 206 -11.62 13.42 -5.52
CA LEU A 206 -11.90 12.03 -5.88
C LEU A 206 -11.73 11.77 -7.38
N LEU A 207 -12.20 12.69 -8.24
CA LEU A 207 -12.00 12.60 -9.69
C LEU A 207 -10.53 12.69 -10.07
N ILE A 208 -9.77 13.60 -9.44
CA ILE A 208 -8.32 13.69 -9.63
C ILE A 208 -7.64 12.40 -9.17
N ALA A 209 -7.99 11.87 -8.00
CA ALA A 209 -7.43 10.63 -7.51
C ALA A 209 -7.75 9.45 -8.43
N GLY A 210 -8.99 9.33 -8.91
CA GLY A 210 -9.39 8.31 -9.89
C GLY A 210 -8.66 8.45 -11.23
N GLY A 211 -8.54 9.67 -11.75
CA GLY A 211 -7.78 9.96 -12.97
C GLY A 211 -6.29 9.65 -12.82
N LEU A 212 -5.69 9.95 -11.67
CA LEU A 212 -4.30 9.57 -11.37
C LEU A 212 -4.14 8.05 -11.30
N VAL A 213 -5.05 7.34 -10.63
CA VAL A 213 -5.03 5.87 -10.59
C VAL A 213 -5.15 5.29 -12.00
N HIS A 214 -6.09 5.76 -12.81
CA HIS A 214 -6.26 5.29 -14.18
C HIS A 214 -5.05 5.61 -15.06
N GLY A 215 -4.48 6.81 -14.95
CA GLY A 215 -3.26 7.18 -15.67
C GLY A 215 -2.05 6.34 -15.25
N VAL A 216 -1.93 6.02 -13.96
CA VAL A 216 -0.91 5.09 -13.45
C VAL A 216 -1.15 3.68 -13.99
N MET A 217 -2.39 3.18 -13.96
CA MET A 217 -2.74 1.86 -14.52
C MET A 217 -2.34 1.78 -15.99
N PHE A 218 -2.76 2.75 -16.79
CA PHE A 218 -2.40 2.84 -18.20
C PHE A 218 -0.86 2.86 -18.38
N ALA A 219 -0.14 3.65 -17.58
CA ALA A 219 1.32 3.72 -17.64
C ALA A 219 2.02 2.41 -17.23
N LEU A 220 1.42 1.62 -16.34
CA LEU A 220 1.93 0.32 -15.89
C LEU A 220 1.64 -0.79 -16.93
N GLU A 221 0.45 -0.76 -17.53
CA GLU A 221 0.01 -1.73 -18.55
C GLU A 221 0.78 -1.57 -19.87
N ASN A 222 1.12 -0.33 -20.26
CA ASN A 222 1.95 -0.07 -21.44
C ASN A 222 3.46 -0.35 -21.22
N ASN A 223 3.83 -0.97 -20.09
CA ASN A 223 5.12 -1.57 -19.76
C ASN A 223 6.37 -0.77 -20.18
N ILE A 224 6.33 0.56 -20.02
CA ILE A 224 7.53 1.37 -20.18
C ILE A 224 8.42 1.02 -18.97
N GLY A 225 9.49 0.22 -19.13
CA GLY A 225 10.31 -0.25 -17.99
C GLY A 225 10.75 0.87 -17.03
N LEU A 226 10.85 2.05 -17.60
CA LEU A 226 10.98 3.36 -17.00
C LEU A 226 9.94 3.78 -15.95
N THR A 227 8.65 3.63 -16.24
CA THR A 227 7.57 3.99 -15.31
C THR A 227 7.60 3.08 -14.10
N LYS A 228 7.86 1.78 -14.31
CA LYS A 228 8.02 0.80 -13.21
C LYS A 228 9.23 1.14 -12.34
N LEU A 229 10.37 1.52 -12.93
CA LEU A 229 11.54 1.97 -12.17
C LEU A 229 11.25 3.24 -11.36
N LEU A 230 10.53 4.21 -11.92
CA LEU A 230 10.15 5.41 -11.19
C LEU A 230 9.26 5.10 -9.98
N PHE A 231 8.27 4.22 -10.15
CA PHE A 231 7.29 3.92 -9.10
C PHE A 231 7.79 2.95 -8.03
N PHE A 232 8.65 1.98 -8.37
CA PHE A 232 9.10 0.94 -7.44
C PHE A 232 10.57 1.05 -7.06
N GLY A 233 11.39 1.69 -7.92
CA GLY A 233 12.77 2.01 -7.59
C GLY A 233 12.87 3.37 -6.88
N VAL A 234 12.38 4.44 -7.50
CA VAL A 234 12.66 5.83 -7.05
C VAL A 234 11.66 6.34 -6.00
N LEU A 235 10.37 6.17 -6.23
CA LEU A 235 9.30 6.69 -5.36
C LEU A 235 9.45 6.27 -3.88
N PRO A 236 9.83 5.02 -3.53
CA PRO A 236 10.03 4.63 -2.13
C PRO A 236 11.07 5.49 -1.41
N TYR A 237 12.22 5.74 -2.04
CA TYR A 237 13.28 6.57 -1.44
C TYR A 237 12.83 8.02 -1.28
N VAL A 238 12.16 8.58 -2.30
CA VAL A 238 11.62 9.94 -2.23
C VAL A 238 10.57 10.05 -1.11
N ALA A 239 9.67 9.09 -1.02
CA ALA A 239 8.63 9.05 0.01
C ALA A 239 9.22 8.96 1.42
N LEU A 240 10.20 8.08 1.63
CA LEU A 240 10.89 7.91 2.91
C LEU A 240 11.71 9.16 3.29
N ALA A 241 12.43 9.76 2.33
CA ALA A 241 13.18 10.98 2.57
C ALA A 241 12.26 12.15 2.97
N ILE A 242 11.15 12.35 2.24
CA ILE A 242 10.14 13.35 2.58
C ILE A 242 9.54 13.06 3.96
N PHE A 243 9.18 11.81 4.22
CA PHE A 243 8.61 11.40 5.50
C PHE A 243 9.56 11.72 6.66
N ILE A 244 10.82 11.29 6.61
CA ILE A 244 11.79 11.47 7.69
C ILE A 244 12.12 12.96 7.87
N LEU A 245 12.60 13.62 6.81
CA LEU A 245 13.06 15.01 6.88
C LEU A 245 11.90 15.97 7.20
N GLY A 246 10.75 15.77 6.55
CA GLY A 246 9.55 16.55 6.79
C GLY A 246 9.00 16.38 8.21
N SER A 247 9.05 15.16 8.75
CA SER A 247 8.58 14.87 10.11
C SER A 247 9.49 15.52 11.15
N ILE A 248 10.82 15.38 11.01
CA ILE A 248 11.81 16.01 11.89
C ILE A 248 11.65 17.53 11.83
N PHE A 249 11.59 18.12 10.63
CA PHE A 249 11.43 19.56 10.47
C PHE A 249 10.14 20.07 11.12
N ARG A 250 9.01 19.40 10.88
CA ARG A 250 7.72 19.82 11.45
C ARG A 250 7.69 19.67 12.97
N TYR A 251 8.24 18.58 13.51
CA TYR A 251 8.28 18.36 14.95
C TYR A 251 9.16 19.39 15.67
N THR A 252 10.35 19.67 15.14
CA THR A 252 11.33 20.59 15.76
C THR A 252 10.97 22.07 15.58
N ARG A 253 10.50 22.49 14.40
CA ARG A 253 10.22 23.91 14.10
C ARG A 253 8.76 24.31 14.34
N LYS A 254 7.83 23.37 14.23
CA LYS A 254 6.38 23.62 14.28
C LYS A 254 5.67 22.61 15.18
N GLY A 255 6.31 22.21 16.29
CA GLY A 255 5.80 21.19 17.22
C GLY A 255 4.36 21.43 17.69
N TYR A 256 3.96 22.69 17.92
CA TYR A 256 2.59 23.05 18.30
C TYR A 256 1.53 22.72 17.22
N LYS A 257 1.93 22.50 15.96
CA LYS A 257 1.05 22.05 14.86
C LYS A 257 1.02 20.53 14.71
N VAL A 258 1.69 19.79 15.58
CA VAL A 258 1.63 18.32 15.65
C VAL A 258 0.51 17.95 16.61
N SER A 259 -0.67 17.70 16.06
CA SER A 259 -1.88 17.36 16.83
C SER A 259 -2.81 16.50 15.98
N SER A 260 -3.68 15.73 16.64
CA SER A 260 -4.75 14.97 15.99
C SER A 260 -5.83 15.86 15.36
N LEU A 261 -5.87 17.16 15.71
CA LEU A 261 -6.88 18.12 15.25
C LEU A 261 -8.29 17.58 15.48
N SER A 262 -8.58 17.20 16.72
CA SER A 262 -9.87 16.62 17.09
C SER A 262 -11.02 17.61 16.84
N SER A 263 -12.07 17.13 16.21
CA SER A 263 -13.33 17.87 16.04
C SER A 263 -14.47 17.31 16.91
N GLN A 264 -14.12 16.53 17.94
CA GLN A 264 -15.08 15.90 18.84
C GLN A 264 -15.92 16.91 19.62
N PHE A 265 -15.29 18.02 20.06
CA PHE A 265 -15.98 19.07 20.80
C PHE A 265 -17.15 19.69 20.01
N LEU A 266 -16.99 19.85 18.69
CA LEU A 266 -18.03 20.41 17.81
C LEU A 266 -19.14 19.42 17.50
N GLU A 267 -18.82 18.13 17.43
CA GLU A 267 -19.79 17.06 17.17
C GLU A 267 -19.20 15.72 17.65
N GLY A 268 -19.65 15.22 18.80
CA GLY A 268 -19.12 13.98 19.38
C GLY A 268 -19.98 12.74 19.11
N LYS A 269 -21.30 12.90 18.93
CA LYS A 269 -22.27 11.79 18.90
C LYS A 269 -22.07 10.88 17.69
N LYS A 270 -21.88 11.46 16.49
CA LYS A 270 -21.60 10.71 15.26
C LYS A 270 -20.12 10.35 15.14
N LEU A 271 -19.22 11.09 15.81
CA LEU A 271 -17.79 10.82 15.75
C LEU A 271 -17.45 9.42 16.24
N PHE A 272 -18.05 8.96 17.35
CA PHE A 272 -17.76 7.64 17.93
C PHE A 272 -17.90 6.52 16.91
N TRP A 273 -19.05 6.49 16.21
CA TRP A 273 -19.39 5.46 15.23
C TRP A 273 -18.56 5.49 13.96
N GLY A 274 -17.91 6.61 13.62
CA GLY A 274 -16.94 6.64 12.52
C GLY A 274 -15.51 6.36 13.00
N SER A 275 -15.12 6.98 14.11
CA SER A 275 -13.75 6.98 14.61
C SER A 275 -13.32 5.62 15.16
N GLN A 276 -14.15 4.96 15.96
CA GLN A 276 -13.80 3.67 16.56
C GLN A 276 -13.57 2.58 15.50
N PRO A 277 -14.54 2.28 14.61
CA PRO A 277 -14.33 1.26 13.59
C PRO A 277 -13.18 1.61 12.64
N PHE A 278 -12.99 2.89 12.30
CA PHE A 278 -11.86 3.33 11.48
C PHE A 278 -10.52 3.02 12.14
N HIS A 279 -10.31 3.42 13.40
CA HIS A 279 -9.01 3.25 14.05
C HIS A 279 -8.74 1.79 14.44
N TRP A 280 -9.74 1.03 14.91
CA TRP A 280 -9.54 -0.40 15.18
C TRP A 280 -9.22 -1.18 13.92
N GLY A 281 -9.97 -0.93 12.82
CA GLY A 281 -9.66 -1.52 11.53
C GLY A 281 -8.26 -1.16 11.05
N LEU A 282 -7.90 0.13 11.10
CA LEU A 282 -6.59 0.61 10.67
C LEU A 282 -5.44 0.06 11.54
N LEU A 283 -5.59 -0.02 12.86
CA LEU A 283 -4.56 -0.53 13.76
C LEU A 283 -4.28 -2.01 13.51
N VAL A 284 -5.33 -2.83 13.38
CA VAL A 284 -5.17 -4.26 13.09
C VAL A 284 -4.49 -4.46 11.74
N LEU A 285 -4.92 -3.72 10.71
CA LEU A 285 -4.28 -3.78 9.39
C LEU A 285 -2.82 -3.32 9.43
N PHE A 286 -2.54 -2.21 10.10
CA PHE A 286 -1.18 -1.66 10.22
C PHE A 286 -0.25 -2.66 10.90
N PHE A 287 -0.64 -3.20 12.07
CA PHE A 287 0.17 -4.19 12.78
C PHE A 287 0.26 -5.52 12.04
N GLY A 288 -0.79 -5.93 11.31
CA GLY A 288 -0.74 -7.11 10.44
C GLY A 288 0.34 -6.99 9.36
N HIS A 289 0.35 -5.86 8.63
CA HIS A 289 1.39 -5.57 7.63
C HIS A 289 2.78 -5.47 8.28
N LEU A 290 2.88 -4.81 9.43
CA LEU A 290 4.14 -4.64 10.14
C LEU A 290 4.71 -5.98 10.62
N ILE A 291 3.89 -6.86 11.19
CA ILE A 291 4.32 -8.19 11.66
C ILE A 291 4.77 -9.04 10.46
N ALA A 292 4.02 -9.04 9.36
CA ALA A 292 4.40 -9.78 8.16
C ALA A 292 5.73 -9.29 7.56
N PHE A 293 6.00 -7.99 7.63
CA PHE A 293 7.28 -7.42 7.19
C PHE A 293 8.45 -7.74 8.14
N LEU A 294 8.22 -7.61 9.46
CA LEU A 294 9.28 -7.79 10.47
C LEU A 294 9.64 -9.27 10.66
N ILE A 295 8.66 -10.17 10.68
CA ILE A 295 8.85 -11.59 10.99
C ILE A 295 8.13 -12.48 9.95
N PRO A 296 8.52 -12.42 8.66
CA PRO A 296 7.82 -13.12 7.57
C PRO A 296 7.81 -14.64 7.74
N SER A 297 8.88 -15.23 8.29
CA SER A 297 8.96 -16.68 8.54
C SER A 297 7.91 -17.16 9.54
N ALA A 298 7.61 -16.36 10.58
CA ALA A 298 6.58 -16.71 11.55
C ALA A 298 5.17 -16.65 10.93
N VAL A 299 4.92 -15.69 10.03
CA VAL A 299 3.64 -15.60 9.31
C VAL A 299 3.47 -16.78 8.36
N ILE A 300 4.51 -17.14 7.61
CA ILE A 300 4.48 -18.31 6.71
C ILE A 300 4.26 -19.60 7.51
N ALA A 301 4.96 -19.77 8.65
CA ALA A 301 4.77 -20.93 9.53
C ALA A 301 3.36 -20.98 10.15
N TRP A 302 2.78 -19.83 10.52
CA TRP A 302 1.39 -19.74 10.97
C TRP A 302 0.42 -20.17 9.87
N ASN A 303 0.64 -19.67 8.66
CA ASN A 303 -0.18 -19.91 7.47
C ASN A 303 -0.04 -21.33 6.92
N GLY A 304 0.98 -22.10 7.33
CA GLY A 304 1.16 -23.50 6.93
C GLY A 304 -0.01 -24.42 7.33
N HIS A 305 -0.88 -23.99 8.25
CA HIS A 305 -2.11 -24.70 8.57
C HIS A 305 -3.33 -23.99 7.94
N PRO A 306 -4.14 -24.66 7.09
CA PRO A 306 -5.22 -24.01 6.32
C PRO A 306 -6.22 -23.21 7.17
N VAL A 307 -6.63 -23.74 8.33
CA VAL A 307 -7.55 -23.06 9.25
C VAL A 307 -6.95 -21.75 9.79
N ARG A 308 -5.66 -21.73 10.12
CA ARG A 308 -4.98 -20.54 10.67
C ARG A 308 -4.83 -19.44 9.63
N LEU A 309 -4.51 -19.83 8.40
CA LEU A 309 -4.50 -18.95 7.23
C LEU A 309 -5.88 -18.33 7.00
N LEU A 310 -6.95 -19.16 6.97
CA LEU A 310 -8.31 -18.68 6.78
C LEU A 310 -8.73 -17.68 7.87
N ILE A 311 -8.43 -17.97 9.14
CA ILE A 311 -8.70 -17.05 10.26
C ILE A 311 -8.03 -15.71 10.03
N LEU A 312 -6.75 -15.70 9.63
CA LEU A 312 -5.99 -14.48 9.41
C LEU A 312 -6.56 -13.67 8.23
N GLU A 313 -6.85 -14.33 7.11
CA GLU A 313 -7.41 -13.69 5.90
C GLU A 313 -8.80 -13.10 6.18
N VAL A 314 -9.72 -13.88 6.77
CA VAL A 314 -11.09 -13.43 7.07
C VAL A 314 -11.10 -12.31 8.10
N ALA A 315 -10.27 -12.42 9.15
CA ALA A 315 -10.15 -11.37 10.16
C ALA A 315 -9.61 -10.07 9.53
N SER A 316 -8.52 -10.15 8.78
CA SER A 316 -7.91 -8.98 8.12
C SER A 316 -8.86 -8.32 7.14
N PHE A 317 -9.57 -9.11 6.33
CA PHE A 317 -10.59 -8.60 5.41
C PHE A 317 -11.75 -7.93 6.14
N SER A 318 -12.23 -8.52 7.23
CA SER A 318 -13.30 -7.94 8.07
C SER A 318 -12.88 -6.60 8.68
N PHE A 319 -11.65 -6.49 9.18
CA PHE A 319 -11.11 -5.24 9.71
C PHE A 319 -10.86 -4.19 8.61
N ALA A 320 -10.57 -4.59 7.37
CA ALA A 320 -10.52 -3.68 6.23
C ALA A 320 -11.89 -3.09 5.88
N LEU A 321 -12.94 -3.92 5.87
CA LEU A 321 -14.32 -3.43 5.69
C LEU A 321 -14.74 -2.51 6.84
N LEU A 322 -14.35 -2.83 8.08
CA LEU A 322 -14.59 -1.98 9.24
C LEU A 322 -13.88 -0.62 9.12
N ALA A 323 -12.63 -0.62 8.66
CA ALA A 323 -11.87 0.61 8.38
C ALA A 323 -12.55 1.46 7.30
N LEU A 324 -13.00 0.84 6.20
CA LEU A 324 -13.73 1.52 5.13
C LEU A 324 -15.04 2.14 5.63
N LEU A 325 -15.84 1.36 6.36
CA LEU A 325 -17.09 1.84 6.96
C LEU A 325 -16.84 3.06 7.86
N GLY A 326 -15.86 2.95 8.76
CA GLY A 326 -15.48 4.05 9.63
C GLY A 326 -15.05 5.30 8.86
N LEU A 327 -14.23 5.15 7.82
CA LEU A 327 -13.80 6.25 6.96
C LEU A 327 -14.99 6.93 6.25
N VAL A 328 -15.89 6.15 5.64
CA VAL A 328 -17.09 6.67 4.97
C VAL A 328 -17.98 7.44 5.96
N LEU A 329 -18.17 6.92 7.17
CA LEU A 329 -18.92 7.62 8.22
C LEU A 329 -18.24 8.93 8.65
N LEU A 330 -16.91 8.96 8.75
CA LEU A 330 -16.15 10.18 9.06
C LEU A 330 -16.24 11.22 7.95
N ILE A 331 -16.17 10.82 6.68
CA ILE A 331 -16.35 11.68 5.51
C ILE A 331 -17.77 12.25 5.50
N LYS A 332 -18.79 11.39 5.60
CA LYS A 332 -20.21 11.77 5.67
C LYS A 332 -20.44 12.75 6.81
N ARG A 333 -19.91 12.47 8.00
CA ARG A 333 -19.99 13.35 9.17
C ARG A 333 -19.41 14.72 8.87
N ARG A 334 -18.21 14.80 8.30
CA ARG A 334 -17.53 16.07 8.02
C ARG A 334 -18.24 16.91 6.96
N LEU A 335 -18.74 16.29 5.90
CA LEU A 335 -19.40 16.98 4.79
C LEU A 335 -20.86 17.37 5.06
N SER A 336 -21.53 16.71 6.01
CA SER A 336 -22.95 16.97 6.34
C SER A 336 -23.17 17.87 7.56
N THR A 337 -22.17 18.05 8.43
CA THR A 337 -22.33 18.80 9.68
C THR A 337 -21.88 20.24 9.50
N GLY A 338 -22.80 21.20 9.64
CA GLY A 338 -22.53 22.63 9.43
C GLY A 338 -21.35 23.17 10.25
N THR A 339 -21.24 22.80 11.53
CA THR A 339 -20.15 23.24 12.42
C THR A 339 -18.78 22.69 11.99
N LEU A 340 -18.73 21.49 11.40
CA LEU A 340 -17.49 20.87 10.94
C LEU A 340 -17.01 21.44 9.61
N LEU A 341 -17.92 21.87 8.74
CA LEU A 341 -17.58 22.50 7.47
C LEU A 341 -16.74 23.77 7.69
N VAL A 342 -17.05 24.56 8.72
CA VAL A 342 -16.33 25.80 9.03
C VAL A 342 -14.85 25.55 9.37
N VAL A 343 -14.54 24.45 10.06
CA VAL A 343 -13.19 24.12 10.52
C VAL A 343 -12.45 23.11 9.62
N THR A 344 -13.05 22.74 8.47
CA THR A 344 -12.47 21.74 7.58
C THR A 344 -11.40 22.35 6.69
N ASN A 345 -10.22 21.71 6.65
CA ASN A 345 -9.13 22.10 5.76
C ASN A 345 -9.18 21.31 4.44
N LYS A 346 -8.71 21.91 3.34
CA LYS A 346 -8.55 21.21 2.04
C LYS A 346 -7.66 19.97 2.18
N MET A 347 -6.63 20.03 3.03
CA MET A 347 -5.77 18.87 3.30
C MET A 347 -6.50 17.70 3.96
N ASP A 348 -7.57 17.94 4.73
CA ASP A 348 -8.38 16.85 5.29
C ASP A 348 -9.13 16.10 4.17
N LEU A 349 -9.56 16.81 3.13
CA LEU A 349 -10.23 16.24 1.97
C LEU A 349 -9.26 15.44 1.09
N VAL A 350 -8.04 15.94 0.90
CA VAL A 350 -6.96 15.20 0.21
C VAL A 350 -6.65 13.90 0.97
N VAL A 351 -6.50 13.99 2.30
CA VAL A 351 -6.27 12.84 3.18
C VAL A 351 -7.38 11.80 3.07
N TYR A 352 -8.64 12.23 3.05
CA TYR A 352 -9.76 11.31 2.87
C TYR A 352 -9.78 10.65 1.50
N SER A 353 -9.42 11.38 0.45
CA SER A 353 -9.36 10.85 -0.91
C SER A 353 -8.28 9.77 -1.03
N ILE A 354 -7.05 10.04 -0.56
CA ILE A 354 -5.95 9.07 -0.63
C ILE A 354 -6.18 7.86 0.28
N LEU A 355 -6.75 8.03 1.48
CA LEU A 355 -7.11 6.89 2.33
C LEU A 355 -8.19 6.02 1.70
N LEU A 356 -9.17 6.64 1.04
CA LEU A 356 -10.21 5.88 0.35
C LEU A 356 -9.57 5.04 -0.76
N THR A 357 -8.68 5.62 -1.56
CA THR A 357 -7.90 4.89 -2.57
C THR A 357 -7.09 3.75 -1.95
N GLN A 358 -6.39 3.98 -0.82
CA GLN A 358 -5.59 2.96 -0.15
C GLN A 358 -6.45 1.78 0.36
N ILE A 359 -7.55 2.08 1.05
CA ILE A 359 -8.40 1.05 1.65
C ILE A 359 -9.16 0.29 0.58
N VAL A 360 -9.70 0.97 -0.44
CA VAL A 360 -10.42 0.32 -1.54
C VAL A 360 -9.49 -0.56 -2.38
N SER A 361 -8.29 -0.08 -2.72
CA SER A 361 -7.30 -0.92 -3.41
C SER A 361 -6.87 -2.12 -2.56
N GLY A 362 -6.70 -1.94 -1.23
CA GLY A 362 -6.33 -3.03 -0.32
C GLY A 362 -7.41 -4.10 -0.17
N ILE A 363 -8.68 -3.69 -0.06
CA ILE A 363 -9.83 -4.60 -0.08
C ILE A 363 -9.89 -5.34 -1.42
N GLY A 364 -9.64 -4.63 -2.53
CA GLY A 364 -9.53 -5.23 -3.85
C GLY A 364 -8.44 -6.30 -3.92
N VAL A 365 -7.23 -6.00 -3.43
CA VAL A 365 -6.14 -6.98 -3.35
C VAL A 365 -6.57 -8.19 -2.53
N ALA A 366 -7.14 -7.99 -1.33
CA ALA A 366 -7.56 -9.08 -0.47
C ALA A 366 -8.67 -9.97 -1.08
N TYR A 367 -9.55 -9.39 -1.90
CA TYR A 367 -10.65 -10.10 -2.55
C TYR A 367 -10.22 -10.82 -3.84
N PHE A 368 -9.54 -10.12 -4.73
CA PHE A 368 -9.16 -10.63 -6.06
C PHE A 368 -7.83 -11.41 -6.05
N VAL A 369 -6.92 -11.08 -5.13
CA VAL A 369 -5.60 -11.72 -5.01
C VAL A 369 -5.48 -12.34 -3.62
N ARG A 370 -6.19 -13.48 -3.46
CA ARG A 370 -6.34 -14.19 -2.20
C ARG A 370 -4.99 -14.65 -1.63
N TRP A 371 -5.00 -14.98 -0.34
CA TRP A 371 -3.82 -15.44 0.40
C TRP A 371 -2.76 -14.35 0.54
N GLY A 372 -3.25 -13.11 0.70
CA GLY A 372 -2.50 -11.87 0.89
C GLY A 372 -1.33 -12.03 1.84
N SER A 373 -1.59 -12.60 3.00
CA SER A 373 -0.64 -12.73 4.08
C SER A 373 0.56 -13.63 3.73
N SER A 374 0.34 -14.69 2.95
CA SER A 374 1.40 -15.62 2.55
C SER A 374 2.30 -15.03 1.47
N TRP A 375 1.73 -14.53 0.36
CA TRP A 375 2.54 -13.96 -0.71
C TRP A 375 3.15 -12.60 -0.31
N PHE A 376 2.52 -11.83 0.58
CA PHE A 376 3.15 -10.61 1.12
C PHE A 376 4.43 -10.95 1.89
N ALA A 377 4.40 -11.97 2.74
CA ALA A 377 5.55 -12.41 3.52
C ALA A 377 6.64 -13.03 2.64
N ALA A 378 6.27 -13.80 1.62
CA ALA A 378 7.21 -14.51 0.75
C ALA A 378 7.80 -13.65 -0.37
N VAL A 379 7.01 -12.76 -0.97
CA VAL A 379 7.33 -12.07 -2.23
C VAL A 379 7.54 -10.57 -2.02
N LEU A 380 6.61 -9.89 -1.34
CA LEU A 380 6.69 -8.43 -1.18
C LEU A 380 7.68 -8.00 -0.08
N THR A 381 7.82 -8.79 0.98
CA THR A 381 8.73 -8.49 2.10
C THR A 381 10.20 -8.44 1.66
N PRO A 382 10.74 -9.37 0.85
CA PRO A 382 12.07 -9.24 0.26
C PRO A 382 12.28 -7.92 -0.48
N TYR A 383 11.35 -7.53 -1.36
CA TYR A 383 11.39 -6.23 -2.05
C TYR A 383 11.42 -5.06 -1.05
N LEU A 384 10.53 -5.04 -0.05
CA LEU A 384 10.50 -3.97 0.94
C LEU A 384 11.81 -3.87 1.72
N ARG A 385 12.43 -5.00 2.06
CA ARG A 385 13.74 -5.05 2.73
C ARG A 385 14.87 -4.55 1.82
N SER A 386 14.83 -4.91 0.53
CA SER A 386 15.82 -4.50 -0.46
C SER A 386 15.93 -2.97 -0.59
N ILE A 387 14.81 -2.24 -0.42
CA ILE A 387 14.79 -0.77 -0.34
C ILE A 387 15.63 -0.25 0.83
N PHE A 388 15.55 -0.88 2.02
CA PHE A 388 16.35 -0.48 3.18
C PHE A 388 17.83 -0.85 3.04
N SER A 389 18.13 -1.84 2.19
CA SER A 389 19.49 -2.22 1.81
C SER A 389 20.07 -1.37 0.67
N PHE A 390 19.31 -0.39 0.14
CA PHE A 390 19.70 0.47 -0.98
C PHE A 390 19.99 -0.27 -2.29
N ASP A 391 19.49 -1.50 -2.44
CA ASP A 391 19.60 -2.33 -3.64
C ASP A 391 18.21 -2.90 -3.96
N PRO A 392 17.33 -2.12 -4.62
CA PRO A 392 15.93 -2.48 -4.75
C PRO A 392 15.71 -3.62 -5.76
N ASP A 393 15.28 -4.79 -5.29
CA ASP A 393 14.91 -5.91 -6.14
C ASP A 393 13.48 -5.75 -6.67
N LEU A 394 13.36 -5.23 -7.89
CA LEU A 394 12.09 -4.93 -8.52
C LEU A 394 11.42 -6.16 -9.14
N GLY A 395 12.12 -7.29 -9.26
CA GLY A 395 11.67 -8.44 -10.06
C GLY A 395 10.30 -8.97 -9.63
N ALA A 396 10.10 -9.07 -8.31
CA ALA A 396 8.84 -9.51 -7.71
C ALA A 396 7.68 -8.53 -7.96
N VAL A 397 7.92 -7.22 -7.84
CA VAL A 397 6.85 -6.21 -7.92
C VAL A 397 6.47 -5.90 -9.36
N MET A 398 7.42 -5.95 -10.28
CA MET A 398 7.19 -5.69 -11.71
C MET A 398 6.25 -6.70 -12.37
N GLN A 399 6.19 -7.92 -11.82
CA GLN A 399 5.34 -9.03 -12.27
C GLN A 399 4.04 -9.14 -11.48
N ALA A 400 3.91 -8.38 -10.38
CA ALA A 400 2.69 -8.41 -9.58
C ALA A 400 1.49 -7.82 -10.35
N PRO A 401 0.27 -8.33 -10.13
CA PRO A 401 -0.95 -7.75 -10.65
C PRO A 401 -1.01 -6.23 -10.45
N VAL A 402 -1.53 -5.50 -11.44
CA VAL A 402 -1.62 -4.03 -11.44
C VAL A 402 -2.31 -3.51 -10.18
N LEU A 403 -3.28 -4.24 -9.63
CA LEU A 403 -3.96 -3.87 -8.40
C LEU A 403 -3.02 -3.81 -7.18
N ILE A 404 -2.08 -4.76 -7.05
CA ILE A 404 -1.05 -4.75 -6.01
C ILE A 404 -0.11 -3.57 -6.22
N GLN A 405 0.30 -3.34 -7.47
CA GLN A 405 1.16 -2.22 -7.86
C GLN A 405 0.55 -0.87 -7.45
N ILE A 406 -0.74 -0.64 -7.74
CA ILE A 406 -1.47 0.56 -7.30
C ILE A 406 -1.48 0.67 -5.77
N HIS A 407 -1.74 -0.43 -5.06
CA HIS A 407 -1.77 -0.43 -3.59
C HIS A 407 -0.42 -0.05 -2.97
N ILE A 408 0.69 -0.53 -3.56
CA ILE A 408 2.06 -0.19 -3.15
C ILE A 408 2.35 1.29 -3.45
N ILE A 409 2.04 1.77 -4.65
CA ILE A 409 2.28 3.17 -5.05
C ILE A 409 1.52 4.12 -4.12
N SER A 410 0.22 3.85 -3.89
CA SER A 410 -0.61 4.66 -3.00
C SER A 410 -0.13 4.62 -1.55
N ALA A 411 0.45 3.50 -1.08
CA ALA A 411 1.06 3.41 0.24
C ALA A 411 2.26 4.35 0.40
N PHE A 412 3.17 4.38 -0.58
CA PHE A 412 4.32 5.29 -0.55
C PHE A 412 3.90 6.76 -0.67
N VAL A 413 2.89 7.07 -1.49
CA VAL A 413 2.31 8.42 -1.53
C VAL A 413 1.72 8.81 -0.18
N LEU A 414 1.02 7.90 0.51
CA LEU A 414 0.49 8.13 1.85
C LEU A 414 1.62 8.43 2.84
N ILE A 415 2.72 7.67 2.79
CA ILE A 415 3.91 7.90 3.63
C ILE A 415 4.50 9.29 3.40
N ALA A 416 4.68 9.70 2.13
CA ALA A 416 5.19 11.02 1.77
C ALA A 416 4.29 12.18 2.28
N LEU A 417 2.98 11.94 2.41
CA LEU A 417 2.02 12.94 2.88
C LEU A 417 1.96 13.09 4.41
N ILE A 418 2.51 12.16 5.18
CA ILE A 418 2.49 12.19 6.65
C ILE A 418 2.93 13.55 7.24
N PRO A 419 4.12 14.09 6.90
CA PRO A 419 4.62 15.31 7.52
C PRO A 419 3.81 16.56 7.19
N PHE A 420 2.95 16.53 6.17
CA PHE A 420 2.16 17.69 5.75
C PHE A 420 0.70 17.63 6.17
N THR A 421 0.27 16.50 6.73
CA THR A 421 -1.14 16.23 7.03
C THR A 421 -1.37 16.01 8.51
N ARG A 422 -2.61 15.71 8.89
CA ARG A 422 -2.92 15.30 10.25
C ARG A 422 -2.35 13.94 10.61
N PHE A 423 -1.87 13.12 9.67
CA PHE A 423 -1.29 11.81 9.96
C PHE A 423 -0.11 11.87 10.91
N MET A 424 0.64 12.97 10.95
CA MET A 424 1.70 13.20 11.93
C MET A 424 1.30 12.84 13.39
N HIS A 425 0.01 12.89 13.74
CA HIS A 425 -0.47 12.46 15.06
C HIS A 425 -0.14 11.00 15.41
N PHE A 426 0.01 10.09 14.45
CA PHE A 426 0.35 8.70 14.74
C PHE A 426 1.78 8.56 15.30
N LEU A 427 2.70 9.46 14.91
CA LEU A 427 4.09 9.46 15.40
C LEU A 427 4.24 9.93 16.85
N VAL A 428 3.20 10.58 17.38
CA VAL A 428 3.17 11.08 18.76
C VAL A 428 2.14 10.32 19.59
N ALA A 429 1.98 9.03 19.31
CA ALA A 429 1.16 8.15 20.12
C ALA A 429 1.68 8.13 21.57
N PRO A 430 0.82 8.35 22.59
CA PRO A 430 1.25 8.50 23.98
C PRO A 430 1.54 7.14 24.64
N ILE A 431 2.47 6.38 24.08
CA ILE A 431 2.86 5.04 24.58
C ILE A 431 3.55 5.17 25.95
N ASP A 432 4.31 6.25 26.15
CA ASP A 432 4.98 6.58 27.41
C ASP A 432 3.99 6.78 28.58
N TYR A 433 2.75 7.16 28.28
CA TYR A 433 1.71 7.36 29.29
C TYR A 433 1.42 6.11 30.13
N VAL A 434 1.63 4.92 29.56
CA VAL A 434 1.42 3.63 30.25
C VAL A 434 2.31 3.49 31.49
N TRP A 435 3.53 4.05 31.46
CA TRP A 435 4.49 4.00 32.57
C TRP A 435 4.77 5.36 33.22
N ARG A 436 4.16 6.44 32.71
CA ARG A 436 4.35 7.79 33.22
C ARG A 436 3.62 7.96 34.54
N ARG A 437 4.31 8.53 35.53
CA ARG A 437 3.68 8.89 36.82
C ARG A 437 2.58 9.92 36.61
N TYR A 438 1.49 9.82 37.37
CA TYR A 438 0.34 10.74 37.28
C TYR A 438 0.73 12.21 37.43
N GLN A 439 1.61 12.51 38.39
CA GLN A 439 2.10 13.87 38.62
C GLN A 439 3.44 14.09 37.92
N VAL A 440 3.48 15.08 37.02
CA VAL A 440 4.71 15.58 36.42
C VAL A 440 4.93 17.01 36.86
N VAL A 441 6.00 17.22 37.61
CA VAL A 441 6.41 18.54 38.08
C VAL A 441 7.59 18.98 37.23
N ILE A 442 7.39 20.02 36.42
CA ILE A 442 8.43 20.68 35.65
C ILE A 442 8.95 21.85 36.48
N TRP A 443 10.21 21.78 36.89
CA TRP A 443 10.85 22.83 37.68
C TRP A 443 11.46 23.86 36.73
N ASN A 444 11.16 25.15 36.93
CA ASN A 444 11.79 26.25 36.18
C ASN A 444 13.18 26.64 36.72
N TRP A 445 13.72 25.87 37.67
CA TRP A 445 15.03 26.11 38.28
C TRP A 445 15.81 24.81 38.48
N ASN A 446 17.13 24.92 38.64
CA ASN A 446 18.01 23.77 38.84
C ASN A 446 17.71 23.06 40.17
N ARG A 447 17.51 21.74 40.14
CA ARG A 447 17.14 20.95 41.33
C ARG A 447 18.30 20.80 42.33
N SER A 448 19.55 20.98 41.87
CA SER A 448 20.75 20.85 42.71
C SER A 448 21.02 22.07 43.60
N THR A 449 20.46 23.24 43.27
CA THR A 449 20.68 24.47 44.06
C THR A 449 19.89 24.53 45.36
N ILE A 450 18.85 23.70 45.56
CA ILE A 450 17.96 23.77 46.74
C ILE A 450 18.26 22.73 47.82
N ARG A 451 18.95 21.62 47.52
CA ARG A 451 19.23 20.59 48.55
C ARG A 451 20.30 20.98 49.59
N LYS A 452 20.69 22.26 49.67
CA LYS A 452 21.61 22.80 50.69
C LYS A 452 21.01 23.90 51.55
N THR A 453 19.68 24.01 51.68
CA THR A 453 19.11 24.92 52.69
C THR A 453 19.20 24.30 54.08
N THR A 454 20.39 24.33 54.69
CA THR A 454 20.59 23.95 56.10
C THR A 454 20.08 25.01 57.09
N ARG A 455 19.68 26.19 56.60
CA ARG A 455 19.07 27.24 57.44
C ARG A 455 17.55 27.18 57.38
N TYR A 456 16.97 26.39 58.30
CA TYR A 456 15.58 26.53 58.69
C TYR A 456 15.45 27.82 59.52
N ASN A 457 15.04 28.93 58.90
CA ASN A 457 14.71 30.16 59.64
C ASN A 457 13.33 30.00 60.26
N VAL A 458 13.29 29.64 61.55
CA VAL A 458 12.07 29.58 62.36
C VAL A 458 11.41 30.98 62.32
N GLY A 459 10.15 31.06 61.87
CA GLY A 459 9.33 32.27 62.01
C GLY A 459 8.93 33.02 60.74
N ARG A 460 9.45 32.69 59.55
CA ARG A 460 8.92 33.24 58.28
C ARG A 460 8.03 32.23 57.57
N LYS A 461 6.70 32.46 57.60
CA LYS A 461 5.75 31.72 56.76
C LYS A 461 6.14 31.91 55.29
N PRO A 462 6.25 30.83 54.49
CA PRO A 462 6.48 30.95 53.06
C PRO A 462 5.29 31.68 52.43
N ARG A 463 5.56 32.81 51.76
CA ARG A 463 4.61 33.44 50.86
C ARG A 463 4.82 32.82 49.49
N ASN A 464 3.84 32.05 49.03
CA ASN A 464 3.76 31.69 47.61
C ASN A 464 3.40 32.98 46.86
N HIS A 465 4.32 33.44 46.01
CA HIS A 465 4.04 34.47 45.01
C HIS A 465 3.32 33.86 43.81
#